data_AF-A0A840N1G2-F1
#
_entry.id   AF-A0A840N1G2-F1
#
_cell.length_a   1.000
_cell.length_b   1.000
_cell.length_c   1.000
_cell.angle_alpha   90.00
_cell.angle_beta   90.00
_cell.angle_gamma   90.00
#
_symmetry.space_group_name_H-M   'P 1'
#
loop_
_entity.id
_entity.type
_entity.pdbx_description
1 polymer ?
#
loop_
_entity_poly.entity_id
_entity_poly.type
_entity_poly.pdbx_seq_one_letter_code
_entity_poly.pdbx_strand_id
1 'polypeptide(L)'
;MRIITPAIYAALLGGAIYIAIAQNPLPNAIASAPPEGARIAYAVPAEGKSVTRVGKRETCRQSVSAKKHLGKYQARDQMQLCVAQARVECLKQAIDQKLRGSARRVYVKSCVAA
;
A
#
# COMPACT_ATOMS: atom_id res chain seq x y z
N MET A 1 33.56 -27.21 -2.46
CA MET A 1 33.17 -26.00 -3.23
C MET A 1 31.68 -25.63 -3.17
N ARG A 2 30.81 -26.33 -2.44
CA ARG A 2 29.36 -26.02 -2.37
C ARG A 2 28.92 -25.08 -1.23
N ILE A 3 29.83 -24.73 -0.31
CA ILE A 3 29.57 -23.86 0.86
C ILE A 3 30.08 -22.43 0.63
N ILE A 4 30.96 -22.23 -0.35
CA ILE A 4 31.56 -20.93 -0.65
C ILE A 4 30.55 -20.01 -1.35
N THR A 5 29.70 -20.57 -2.20
CA THR A 5 28.66 -19.86 -2.95
C THR A 5 27.63 -19.16 -2.06
N PRO A 6 27.01 -19.79 -1.03
CA PRO A 6 26.07 -19.10 -0.16
C PRO A 6 26.75 -18.03 0.72
N ALA A 7 28.01 -18.23 1.12
CA ALA A 7 28.75 -17.26 1.92
C ALA A 7 29.05 -15.96 1.14
N ILE A 8 29.45 -16.09 -0.13
CA ILE A 8 29.66 -14.93 -1.02
C ILE A 8 28.34 -14.21 -1.27
N TYR A 9 27.24 -14.95 -1.47
CA TYR A 9 25.92 -14.37 -1.70
C TYR A 9 25.41 -13.59 -0.47
N ALA A 10 25.61 -14.13 0.73
CA ALA A 10 25.27 -13.46 1.98
C ALA A 10 26.09 -12.19 2.21
N ALA A 11 27.39 -12.22 1.90
CA ALA A 11 28.26 -11.05 2.01
C ALA A 11 27.87 -9.94 1.01
N LEU A 12 27.56 -10.30 -0.24
CA LEU A 12 27.13 -9.35 -1.26
C LEU A 12 25.77 -8.72 -0.93
N LEU A 13 24.80 -9.52 -0.48
CA LEU A 13 23.49 -9.00 -0.08
C LEU A 13 23.58 -8.12 1.18
N GLY A 14 24.33 -8.54 2.19
CA GLY A 14 24.54 -7.77 3.41
C GLY A 14 25.23 -6.43 3.16
N GLY A 15 26.28 -6.42 2.33
CA GLY A 15 26.98 -5.20 1.95
C GLY A 15 26.12 -4.21 1.17
N ALA A 16 25.30 -4.70 0.23
CA ALA A 16 24.38 -3.85 -0.53
C ALA A 16 23.30 -3.19 0.35
N ILE A 17 22.76 -3.93 1.33
CA ILE A 17 21.79 -3.40 2.29
C ILE A 17 22.45 -2.34 3.18
N TYR A 18 23.68 -2.56 3.65
CA TYR A 18 24.39 -1.61 4.51
C TYR A 18 24.67 -0.27 3.80
N ILE A 19 25.12 -0.32 2.54
CA ILE A 19 25.37 0.90 1.74
C ILE A 19 24.06 1.66 1.48
N ALA A 20 22.95 0.94 1.25
CA ALA A 20 21.64 1.57 1.04
C ALA A 20 21.09 2.28 2.30
N ILE A 21 21.39 1.76 3.50
CA ILE A 21 21.00 2.41 4.77
C ILE A 21 21.89 3.64 5.04
N ALA A 22 23.18 3.60 4.67
CA ALA A 22 24.09 4.74 4.86
C ALA A 22 23.74 5.94 3.96
N GLN A 23 23.13 5.71 2.79
CA GLN A 23 22.72 6.80 1.87
C GLN A 23 21.38 7.45 2.22
N ASN A 24 20.55 6.82 3.07
CA ASN A 24 19.28 7.38 3.52
C ASN A 24 19.26 7.45 5.06
N PRO A 25 19.51 8.62 5.67
CA PRO A 25 19.33 8.75 7.11
C PRO A 25 17.89 8.37 7.47
N LEU A 26 17.73 7.44 8.42
CA LEU A 26 16.43 7.08 8.98
C LEU A 26 15.72 8.36 9.43
N PRO A 27 14.42 8.54 9.15
CA PRO A 27 13.67 9.60 9.78
C PRO A 27 13.65 9.33 11.29
N ASN A 28 14.40 10.15 12.02
CA ASN A 28 14.42 10.19 13.47
C ASN A 28 12.97 10.17 13.99
N ALA A 29 12.68 9.20 14.86
CA ALA A 29 11.50 9.24 15.69
C ALA A 29 11.63 10.43 16.65
N ILE A 30 10.97 11.54 16.32
CA ILE A 30 10.76 12.65 17.24
C ILE A 30 9.43 12.38 17.94
N ALA A 31 9.51 11.96 19.20
CA ALA A 31 8.40 12.01 20.12
C ALA A 31 8.15 13.47 20.55
N SER A 32 6.90 13.91 20.40
CA SER A 32 6.18 14.87 21.25
C SER A 32 6.70 16.30 21.42
N ALA A 33 6.12 17.26 20.67
CA ALA A 33 5.58 18.54 21.17
C ALA A 33 4.74 19.23 20.07
N PRO A 34 3.64 19.94 20.40
CA PRO A 34 2.62 20.37 19.45
C PRO A 34 2.97 21.71 18.77
N PRO A 35 2.63 21.90 17.48
CA PRO A 35 2.29 23.22 16.98
C PRO A 35 0.77 23.28 16.77
N GLU A 36 0.14 24.16 17.55
CA GLU A 36 -1.15 24.75 17.22
C GLU A 36 -1.18 25.15 15.73
N GLY A 37 -2.30 24.87 15.07
CA GLY A 37 -2.69 25.62 13.87
C GLY A 37 -2.38 25.01 12.51
N ALA A 38 -1.67 23.88 12.40
CA ALA A 38 -1.59 23.17 11.13
C ALA A 38 -2.82 22.26 10.97
N ARG A 39 -3.93 22.85 10.52
CA ARG A 39 -5.08 22.10 10.00
C ARG A 39 -4.52 20.99 9.12
N ILE A 40 -4.75 19.74 9.52
CA ILE A 40 -4.52 18.60 8.64
C ILE A 40 -5.52 18.81 7.51
N ALA A 41 -5.08 19.51 6.48
CA ALA A 41 -5.72 19.58 5.20
C ALA A 41 -5.59 18.18 4.63
N TYR A 42 -6.46 17.28 5.08
CA TYR A 42 -7.05 16.27 4.23
C TYR A 42 -7.83 17.01 3.13
N ALA A 43 -7.12 17.79 2.30
CA ALA A 43 -7.62 18.28 1.05
C ALA A 43 -7.57 17.09 0.09
N VAL A 44 -8.55 16.21 0.25
CA VAL A 44 -9.17 15.55 -0.89
C VAL A 44 -9.69 16.68 -1.77
N PRO A 45 -9.17 16.89 -2.99
CA PRO A 45 -9.86 17.75 -3.93
C PRO A 45 -11.05 16.95 -4.48
N ALA A 46 -12.22 17.39 -4.01
CA ALA A 46 -13.39 17.74 -4.79
C ALA A 46 -13.77 16.91 -6.04
N GLU A 47 -15.06 16.57 -6.06
CA GLU A 47 -15.90 16.37 -7.24
C GLU A 47 -15.57 15.17 -8.14
N GLY A 48 -16.16 14.05 -7.75
CA GLY A 48 -16.35 12.90 -8.60
C GLY A 48 -17.14 11.83 -7.87
N LYS A 49 -18.40 12.13 -7.52
CA LYS A 49 -19.34 11.24 -6.84
C LYS A 49 -18.76 10.58 -5.58
N SER A 50 -18.91 11.28 -4.46
CA SER A 50 -18.94 10.68 -3.12
C SER A 50 -20.14 9.73 -3.00
N VAL A 51 -20.07 8.58 -3.67
CA VAL A 51 -20.73 7.39 -3.15
C VAL A 51 -19.86 7.00 -1.96
N THR A 52 -20.44 7.05 -0.76
CA THR A 52 -19.99 6.34 0.45
C THR A 52 -18.78 5.44 0.13
N ARG A 53 -17.57 5.88 0.49
CA ARG A 53 -16.34 5.13 0.25
C ARG A 53 -16.37 3.90 1.16
N VAL A 54 -17.19 2.93 0.76
CA VAL A 54 -17.04 1.55 1.16
C VAL A 54 -15.72 1.19 0.53
N GLY A 55 -14.70 0.99 1.36
CA GLY A 55 -13.39 0.82 0.77
C GLY A 55 -13.34 -0.33 -0.18
N LYS A 56 -12.50 -0.24 -1.22
CA LYS A 56 -12.49 -1.30 -2.24
C LYS A 56 -12.31 -2.69 -1.60
N ARG A 57 -11.60 -2.74 -0.47
CA ARG A 57 -11.51 -3.93 0.37
C ARG A 57 -12.85 -4.36 1.00
N GLU A 58 -13.66 -3.43 1.48
CA GLU A 58 -15.00 -3.71 2.00
C GLU A 58 -15.96 -4.13 0.86
N THR A 59 -15.87 -3.52 -0.32
CA THR A 59 -16.57 -4.00 -1.53
C THR A 59 -16.15 -5.43 -1.88
N CYS A 60 -14.86 -5.75 -1.76
CA CYS A 60 -14.37 -7.12 -1.93
C CYS A 60 -14.90 -8.08 -0.85
N ARG A 61 -15.05 -7.63 0.40
CA ARG A 61 -15.68 -8.45 1.44
C ARG A 61 -17.13 -8.73 1.10
N GLN A 62 -17.87 -7.73 0.67
CA GLN A 62 -19.27 -7.85 0.26
C GLN A 62 -19.44 -8.81 -0.92
N SER A 63 -18.55 -8.73 -1.93
CA SER A 63 -18.62 -9.61 -3.10
C SER A 63 -18.29 -11.06 -2.76
N VAL A 64 -17.37 -11.29 -1.81
CA VAL A 64 -17.07 -12.64 -1.30
C VAL A 64 -18.21 -13.15 -0.41
N SER A 65 -18.77 -12.32 0.47
CA SER A 65 -19.89 -12.70 1.35
C SER A 65 -21.19 -12.93 0.58
N ALA A 66 -21.40 -12.26 -0.55
CA ALA A 66 -22.54 -12.47 -1.42
C ALA A 66 -22.53 -13.87 -2.05
N LYS A 67 -21.35 -14.48 -2.21
CA LYS A 67 -21.24 -15.84 -2.73
C LYS A 67 -21.40 -16.86 -1.61
N LYS A 68 -22.65 -17.28 -1.37
CA LYS A 68 -23.01 -18.24 -0.31
C LYS A 68 -22.40 -19.65 -0.46
N HIS A 69 -21.86 -19.98 -1.64
CA HIS A 69 -21.42 -21.34 -1.99
C HIS A 69 -19.90 -21.52 -1.99
N LEU A 70 -19.12 -20.47 -1.68
CA LEU A 70 -17.67 -20.58 -1.71
C LEU A 70 -17.14 -21.32 -0.47
N GLY A 71 -16.32 -22.34 -0.71
CA GLY A 71 -15.54 -22.98 0.35
C GLY A 71 -14.55 -21.98 1.00
N LYS A 72 -14.08 -22.27 2.22
CA LYS A 72 -13.20 -21.36 2.98
C LYS A 72 -11.93 -20.96 2.22
N TYR A 73 -11.30 -21.89 1.50
CA TYR A 73 -10.11 -21.62 0.70
C TYR A 73 -10.43 -20.72 -0.50
N GLN A 74 -11.48 -21.07 -1.24
CA GLN A 74 -11.90 -20.31 -2.40
C GLN A 74 -12.33 -18.87 -2.03
N ALA A 75 -12.97 -18.68 -0.87
CA ALA A 75 -13.30 -17.36 -0.33
C ALA A 75 -12.05 -16.51 -0.04
N ARG A 76 -10.98 -17.13 0.47
CA ARG A 76 -9.68 -16.46 0.71
C ARG A 76 -9.03 -16.04 -0.60
N ASP A 77 -8.99 -16.93 -1.59
CA ASP A 77 -8.39 -16.65 -2.90
C ASP A 77 -9.17 -15.56 -3.65
N GLN A 78 -10.50 -15.65 -3.64
CA GLN A 78 -11.39 -14.65 -4.22
C GLN A 78 -11.18 -13.26 -3.57
N MET A 79 -11.00 -13.23 -2.25
CA MET A 79 -10.70 -11.99 -1.53
C MET A 79 -9.34 -11.42 -1.93
N GLN A 80 -8.30 -12.25 -2.06
CA GLN A 80 -6.96 -11.81 -2.47
C GLN A 80 -6.96 -11.26 -3.90
N LEU A 81 -7.61 -11.96 -4.84
CA LEU A 81 -7.75 -11.52 -6.22
C LEU A 81 -8.46 -10.18 -6.31
N CYS A 82 -9.57 -10.01 -5.59
CA CYS A 82 -10.32 -8.77 -5.60
C CYS A 82 -9.50 -7.59 -5.05
N VAL A 83 -8.78 -7.78 -3.94
CA VAL A 83 -7.93 -6.72 -3.37
C VAL A 83 -6.76 -6.37 -4.30
N ALA A 84 -6.18 -7.35 -4.99
CA ALA A 84 -5.13 -7.11 -5.98
C ALA A 84 -5.66 -6.31 -7.17
N GLN A 85 -6.84 -6.65 -7.69
CA GLN A 85 -7.48 -5.92 -8.78
C GLN A 85 -7.82 -4.48 -8.36
N ALA A 86 -8.35 -4.31 -7.15
CA ALA A 86 -8.61 -2.99 -6.56
C ALA A 86 -7.36 -2.11 -6.48
N ARG A 87 -6.20 -2.69 -6.12
CA ARG A 87 -4.91 -1.96 -6.11
C ARG A 87 -4.53 -1.46 -7.50
N VAL A 88 -4.69 -2.29 -8.53
CA VAL A 88 -4.37 -1.91 -9.92
C VAL A 88 -5.29 -0.79 -10.39
N GLU A 89 -6.58 -0.86 -10.08
CA GLU A 89 -7.52 0.22 -10.41
C GLU A 89 -7.21 1.54 -9.68
N CYS A 90 -6.87 1.47 -8.39
CA CYS A 90 -6.44 2.64 -7.64
C CYS A 90 -5.14 3.22 -8.20
N LEU A 91 -4.22 2.37 -8.67
CA LEU A 91 -3.00 2.80 -9.35
C LEU A 91 -3.33 3.50 -10.67
N LYS A 92 -4.30 3.00 -11.45
CA LYS A 92 -4.74 3.63 -12.69
C LYS A 92 -5.30 5.03 -12.44
N GLN A 93 -6.21 5.17 -11.47
CA GLN A 93 -6.75 6.49 -11.07
C GLN A 93 -5.65 7.46 -10.61
N ALA A 94 -4.65 6.96 -9.87
CA ALA A 94 -3.53 7.80 -9.45
C ALA A 94 -2.69 8.30 -10.64
N ILE A 95 -2.50 7.47 -11.67
CA ILE A 95 -1.81 7.85 -12.91
C ILE A 95 -2.64 8.88 -13.67
N ASP A 96 -3.95 8.69 -13.76
CA ASP A 96 -4.86 9.61 -14.45
C ASP A 96 -4.83 11.00 -13.78
N GLN A 97 -4.71 11.05 -12.45
CA GLN A 97 -4.50 12.28 -11.67
C GLN A 97 -3.05 12.79 -11.68
N LYS A 98 -2.16 12.18 -12.48
CA LYS A 98 -0.74 12.54 -12.61
C LYS A 98 0.04 12.49 -11.28
N LEU A 99 -0.41 11.68 -10.31
CA LEU A 99 0.28 11.50 -9.04
C LEU A 99 1.57 10.71 -9.26
N ARG A 100 2.71 11.30 -8.84
CA ARG A 100 4.03 10.68 -8.93
C ARG A 100 4.66 10.49 -7.55
N GLY A 101 5.69 9.64 -7.49
CA GLY A 101 6.49 9.44 -6.28
C GLY A 101 5.68 8.94 -5.06
N SER A 102 5.91 9.58 -3.92
CA SER A 102 5.27 9.24 -2.62
C SER A 102 3.75 9.47 -2.63
N ALA A 103 3.27 10.52 -3.30
CA ALA A 103 1.85 10.85 -3.39
C ALA A 103 1.03 9.70 -4.01
N ARG A 104 1.58 9.04 -5.05
CA ARG A 104 0.95 7.85 -5.67
C ARG A 104 0.78 6.71 -4.68
N ARG A 105 1.78 6.45 -3.83
CA ARG A 105 1.73 5.37 -2.82
C ARG A 105 0.68 5.65 -1.75
N VAL A 106 0.60 6.89 -1.29
CA VAL A 106 -0.40 7.33 -0.30
C VAL A 106 -1.81 7.23 -0.87
N TYR A 107 -2.02 7.70 -2.10
CA TYR A 107 -3.31 7.60 -2.79
C TYR A 107 -3.77 6.16 -2.97
N VAL A 108 -2.89 5.26 -3.41
CA VAL A 108 -3.26 3.84 -3.61
C VAL A 108 -3.56 3.17 -2.27
N LYS A 109 -2.79 3.48 -1.21
CA LYS A 109 -3.05 2.95 0.13
C LYS A 109 -4.41 3.42 0.66
N SER A 110 -4.73 4.71 0.50
CA SER A 110 -6.02 5.24 0.94
C SER A 110 -7.16 4.71 0.08
N CYS A 111 -7.02 4.61 -1.23
CA CYS A 111 -8.05 4.11 -2.15
C CYS A 111 -8.40 2.61 -1.95
N VAL A 112 -7.47 1.81 -1.42
CA VAL A 112 -7.71 0.39 -1.15
C VAL A 112 -8.27 0.17 0.26
N ALA A 113 -7.87 1.01 1.21
CA ALA A 113 -8.27 0.90 2.62
C ALA A 113 -9.58 1.64 2.94
N ALA A 114 -9.79 2.80 2.31
CA ALA A 114 -10.99 3.62 2.37
C ALA A 114 -11.90 3.29 1.21
#